data_AF-A0A4R9A3Y2-F1
#
_entry.id   AF-A0A4R9A3Y2-F1
#
_cell.length_a   1.000
_cell.length_b   1.000
_cell.length_c   1.000
_cell.angle_alpha   90.00
_cell.angle_beta   90.00
_cell.angle_gamma   90.00
#
_symmetry.space_group_name_H-M   'P 1'
#
loop_
_entity.id
_entity.type
_entity.pdbx_description
1 polymer ?
#
loop_
_entity_poly.entity_id
_entity_poly.type
_entity_poly.pdbx_seq_one_letter_code
_entity_poly.pdbx_strand_id
1 'polypeptide(L)'
;MNRENPLVLGIETSCDETGIGIVRGTTLLANVIASSMDEHARYGGVVPEVAARAHLEELVPAIEAAVAESGIALSDLDAIAVTSGPGLAGALMVGVGAAKALALALDKPIYAVNHLVGHVGADVLRLDDRADSDSVPLDTVPLEAVPLDTVPLEYPTIALLVSGGHTSLLLVRDLTSDVELLGETIDDAAGEAFDKVARILGMPYPGGPHIDAAAATGDPRAIRFPRGLSRPKDMAQHRYDFSFSGLKTSVARWVEHREDEGVPVPVNDVAASFREAVVDILLTKAVAACHDYGVPRLLLGGGVIANARLRQVAIERTDAAGITLRIPPLSLCTDNGAMIAALGAQLIMNGHAPSTLDFGADSTLPVQHIQVAQIQAAAGGHESTAGVS
;
A
#
# COMPACT_ATOMS: atom_id res chain seq x y z
N MET A 1 13.47 1.32 -26.79
CA MET A 1 12.48 1.46 -25.71
C MET A 1 11.88 2.83 -25.82
N ASN A 2 10.55 2.92 -25.96
CA ASN A 2 9.83 4.18 -25.99
C ASN A 2 9.94 4.88 -24.63
N ARG A 3 10.53 6.08 -24.57
CA ARG A 3 10.72 6.83 -23.31
C ARG A 3 9.69 7.94 -23.09
N GLU A 4 8.87 8.24 -24.08
CA GLU A 4 7.83 9.27 -23.94
C GLU A 4 6.55 8.67 -23.36
N ASN A 5 6.14 7.52 -23.89
CA ASN A 5 4.89 6.85 -23.48
C ASN A 5 5.06 5.31 -23.53
N PRO A 6 5.94 4.73 -22.70
CA PRO A 6 6.17 3.28 -22.68
C PRO A 6 4.87 2.53 -22.37
N LEU A 7 4.63 1.43 -23.08
CA LEU A 7 3.55 0.51 -22.78
C LEU A 7 4.06 -0.59 -21.83
N VAL A 8 3.62 -0.57 -20.57
CA VAL A 8 4.12 -1.44 -19.51
C VAL A 8 2.99 -2.28 -18.94
N LEU A 9 3.22 -3.59 -18.81
CA LEU A 9 2.38 -4.50 -18.03
C LEU A 9 2.99 -4.64 -16.63
N GLY A 10 2.20 -4.38 -15.58
CA GLY A 10 2.58 -4.53 -14.18
C GLY A 10 1.94 -5.74 -13.54
N ILE A 11 2.71 -6.48 -12.74
CA ILE A 11 2.28 -7.66 -11.97
C ILE A 11 2.46 -7.39 -10.48
N GLU A 12 1.35 -7.45 -9.73
CA GLU A 12 1.31 -7.34 -8.28
C GLU A 12 0.78 -8.66 -7.68
N THR A 13 1.57 -9.25 -6.79
CA THR A 13 1.27 -10.51 -6.07
C THR A 13 1.95 -10.52 -4.69
N SER A 14 2.04 -9.38 -4.01
CA SER A 14 2.75 -9.24 -2.74
C SER A 14 2.00 -9.86 -1.56
N CYS A 15 0.66 -9.87 -1.59
CA CYS A 15 -0.18 -10.30 -0.49
C CYS A 15 -1.30 -11.26 -0.94
N ASP A 16 -2.54 -10.81 -1.02
CA ASP A 16 -3.74 -11.62 -1.31
C ASP A 16 -4.51 -11.17 -2.57
N GLU A 17 -3.99 -10.17 -3.26
CA GLU A 17 -4.52 -9.59 -4.49
C GLU A 17 -3.61 -9.93 -5.67
N THR A 18 -4.15 -10.60 -6.69
CA THR A 18 -3.49 -10.80 -7.98
C THR A 18 -3.85 -9.63 -8.88
N GLY A 19 -2.95 -8.67 -9.02
CA GLY A 19 -3.17 -7.45 -9.79
C GLY A 19 -2.41 -7.46 -11.11
N ILE A 20 -3.10 -7.24 -12.22
CA ILE A 20 -2.49 -7.00 -13.55
C ILE A 20 -2.94 -5.65 -14.07
N GLY A 21 -1.99 -4.75 -14.30
CA GLY A 21 -2.26 -3.43 -14.85
C GLY A 21 -1.50 -3.19 -16.15
N ILE A 22 -2.10 -2.44 -17.07
CA ILE A 22 -1.43 -2.03 -18.31
C ILE A 22 -1.50 -0.51 -18.41
N VAL A 23 -0.33 0.11 -18.52
CA VAL A 23 -0.18 1.58 -18.52
C VAL A 23 0.61 2.01 -19.75
N ARG A 24 0.18 3.11 -20.36
CA ARG A 24 0.92 3.80 -21.43
C ARG A 24 1.40 5.17 -20.92
N GLY A 25 2.68 5.27 -20.55
CA GLY A 25 3.22 6.46 -19.89
C GLY A 25 2.54 6.70 -18.54
N THR A 26 1.54 7.58 -18.51
CA THR A 26 0.70 7.87 -17.34
C THR A 26 -0.77 7.49 -17.53
N THR A 27 -1.15 6.94 -18.68
CA THR A 27 -2.54 6.58 -18.98
C THR A 27 -2.80 5.12 -18.61
N LEU A 28 -3.81 4.88 -17.77
CA LEU A 28 -4.27 3.53 -17.45
C LEU A 28 -5.10 2.95 -18.61
N LEU A 29 -4.73 1.75 -19.09
CA LEU A 29 -5.45 1.06 -20.16
C LEU A 29 -6.24 -0.16 -19.67
N ALA A 30 -5.76 -0.82 -18.62
CA ALA A 30 -6.47 -1.92 -17.97
C ALA A 30 -6.01 -2.06 -16.52
N ASN A 31 -6.91 -2.47 -15.63
CA ASN A 31 -6.59 -2.81 -14.26
C ASN A 31 -7.47 -3.97 -13.75
N VAL A 32 -6.95 -5.19 -13.85
CA VAL A 32 -7.64 -6.40 -13.41
C VAL A 32 -7.11 -6.83 -12.05
N ILE A 33 -8.03 -7.07 -11.12
CA ILE A 33 -7.72 -7.52 -9.75
C ILE A 33 -8.54 -8.77 -9.46
N ALA A 34 -7.85 -9.87 -9.14
CA ALA A 34 -8.46 -11.07 -8.56
C ALA A 34 -8.07 -11.16 -7.08
N SER A 35 -9.04 -11.00 -6.19
CA SER A 35 -8.82 -11.02 -4.74
C SER A 35 -9.12 -12.40 -4.15
N SER A 36 -8.20 -12.90 -3.33
CA SER A 36 -8.37 -14.15 -2.57
C SER A 36 -8.91 -13.92 -1.14
N MET A 37 -9.37 -12.71 -0.81
CA MET A 37 -9.83 -12.33 0.54
C MET A 37 -10.86 -13.30 1.14
N ASP A 38 -11.81 -13.78 0.34
CA ASP A 38 -12.85 -14.72 0.80
C ASP A 38 -12.28 -16.08 1.23
N GLU A 39 -11.17 -16.52 0.63
CA GLU A 39 -10.50 -17.77 1.01
C GLU A 39 -9.83 -17.68 2.39
N HIS A 40 -9.43 -16.46 2.77
CA HIS A 40 -8.78 -16.15 4.05
C HIS A 40 -9.78 -15.91 5.17
N ALA A 41 -11.05 -15.58 4.85
CA ALA A 41 -12.07 -15.20 5.83
C ALA A 41 -12.27 -16.23 6.94
N ARG A 42 -12.22 -17.53 6.61
CA ARG A 42 -12.34 -18.63 7.60
C ARG A 42 -11.19 -18.71 8.61
N TYR A 43 -10.05 -18.09 8.31
CA TYR A 43 -8.88 -18.01 9.18
C TYR A 43 -8.78 -16.64 9.88
N GLY A 44 -9.59 -15.68 9.43
CA GLY A 44 -9.66 -14.30 9.92
C GLY A 44 -8.41 -13.47 9.61
N GLY A 45 -7.61 -13.88 8.63
CA GLY A 45 -6.38 -13.22 8.22
C GLY A 45 -5.69 -14.01 7.11
N VAL A 46 -4.80 -13.34 6.38
CA VAL A 46 -4.13 -13.91 5.20
C VAL A 46 -3.30 -15.14 5.58
N VAL A 47 -3.53 -16.25 4.89
CA VAL A 47 -2.75 -17.48 5.00
C VAL A 47 -1.77 -17.54 3.82
N PRO A 48 -0.44 -17.44 4.05
CA PRO A 48 0.54 -17.26 2.97
C PRO A 48 0.50 -18.34 1.87
N GLU A 49 0.30 -19.61 2.25
CA GLU A 49 0.23 -20.71 1.28
C GLU A 49 -1.06 -20.67 0.44
N VAL A 50 -2.17 -20.22 1.02
CA VAL A 50 -3.45 -20.06 0.29
C VAL A 50 -3.30 -18.94 -0.73
N ALA A 51 -2.75 -17.80 -0.31
CA ALA A 51 -2.51 -16.67 -1.20
C ALA A 51 -1.59 -17.04 -2.38
N ALA A 52 -0.47 -17.72 -2.12
CA ALA A 52 0.44 -18.17 -3.17
C ALA A 52 -0.25 -19.09 -4.20
N ARG A 53 -1.15 -19.98 -3.77
CA ARG A 53 -1.91 -20.85 -4.67
C ARG A 53 -2.95 -20.09 -5.47
N ALA A 54 -3.68 -19.18 -4.84
CA ALA A 54 -4.64 -18.32 -5.52
C ALA A 54 -3.94 -17.50 -6.63
N HIS A 55 -2.76 -16.94 -6.38
CA HIS A 55 -1.97 -16.28 -7.42
C HIS A 55 -1.63 -17.23 -8.58
N LEU A 56 -1.21 -18.48 -8.31
CA LEU A 56 -0.91 -19.44 -9.38
C LEU A 56 -2.11 -19.74 -10.26
N GLU A 57 -3.32 -19.79 -9.68
CA GLU A 57 -4.57 -20.05 -10.40
C GLU A 57 -5.02 -18.81 -11.20
N GLU A 58 -4.92 -17.62 -10.63
CA GLU A 58 -5.48 -16.38 -11.18
C GLU A 58 -4.54 -15.63 -12.13
N LEU A 59 -3.23 -15.89 -12.11
CA LEU A 59 -2.29 -15.05 -12.86
C LEU A 59 -2.51 -15.06 -14.37
N VAL A 60 -2.72 -16.25 -14.95
CA VAL A 60 -2.97 -16.37 -16.40
C VAL A 60 -4.33 -15.77 -16.77
N PRO A 61 -5.45 -16.12 -16.10
CA PRO A 61 -6.74 -15.45 -16.33
C PRO A 61 -6.68 -13.93 -16.22
N ALA A 62 -5.99 -13.39 -15.21
CA ALA A 62 -5.88 -11.96 -15.00
C ALA A 62 -5.07 -11.26 -16.12
N ILE A 63 -3.99 -11.89 -16.60
CA ILE A 63 -3.23 -11.37 -17.75
C ILE A 63 -4.10 -11.37 -19.02
N GLU A 64 -4.80 -12.46 -19.30
CA GLU A 64 -5.69 -12.56 -20.47
C GLU A 64 -6.80 -11.50 -20.43
N ALA A 65 -7.41 -11.30 -19.26
CA ALA A 65 -8.43 -10.27 -19.04
C ALA A 65 -7.87 -8.86 -19.25
N ALA A 66 -6.69 -8.53 -18.69
CA ALA A 66 -6.09 -7.21 -18.84
C ALA A 66 -5.70 -6.90 -20.30
N VAL A 67 -5.19 -7.89 -21.02
CA VAL A 67 -4.90 -7.79 -22.46
C VAL A 67 -6.19 -7.56 -23.26
N ALA A 68 -7.27 -8.28 -22.93
CA ALA A 68 -8.56 -8.10 -23.57
C ALA A 68 -9.17 -6.70 -23.30
N GLU A 69 -9.11 -6.22 -22.06
CA GLU A 69 -9.61 -4.91 -21.63
C GLU A 69 -8.84 -3.76 -22.31
N SER A 70 -7.51 -3.84 -22.34
CA SER A 70 -6.65 -2.81 -22.95
C SER A 70 -6.66 -2.82 -24.49
N GLY A 71 -7.08 -3.93 -25.12
CA GLY A 71 -7.10 -4.09 -26.57
C GLY A 71 -5.72 -4.16 -27.24
N ILE A 72 -4.65 -4.39 -26.46
CA ILE A 72 -3.27 -4.53 -26.97
C ILE A 72 -2.92 -5.99 -27.25
N ALA A 73 -1.87 -6.26 -28.03
CA ALA A 73 -1.23 -7.56 -28.05
C ALA A 73 -0.04 -7.58 -27.09
N LEU A 74 0.24 -8.71 -26.44
CA LEU A 74 1.41 -8.84 -25.55
C LEU A 74 2.74 -8.49 -26.25
N SER A 75 2.84 -8.70 -27.57
CA SER A 75 3.99 -8.30 -28.38
C SER A 75 4.21 -6.78 -28.45
N ASP A 76 3.16 -6.00 -28.19
CA ASP A 76 3.20 -4.53 -28.24
C ASP A 76 3.83 -3.91 -27.00
N LEU A 77 3.96 -4.68 -25.91
CA LEU A 77 4.57 -4.22 -24.66
C LEU A 77 6.00 -3.73 -24.90
N ASP A 78 6.36 -2.62 -24.27
CA ASP A 78 7.74 -2.12 -24.21
C ASP A 78 8.52 -2.77 -23.07
N ALA A 79 7.85 -3.13 -21.98
CA ALA A 79 8.44 -3.76 -20.79
C ALA A 79 7.40 -4.46 -19.90
N ILE A 80 7.90 -5.28 -18.97
CA ILE A 80 7.12 -5.88 -17.88
C ILE A 80 7.68 -5.36 -16.55
N ALA A 81 6.81 -4.88 -15.67
CA ALA A 81 7.13 -4.51 -14.30
C ALA A 81 6.53 -5.54 -13.34
N VAL A 82 7.24 -5.83 -12.24
CA VAL A 82 6.77 -6.79 -11.25
C VAL A 82 7.19 -6.36 -9.85
N THR A 83 6.31 -6.57 -8.89
CA THR A 83 6.63 -6.41 -7.47
C THR A 83 7.67 -7.44 -7.05
N SER A 84 8.86 -6.99 -6.64
CA SER A 84 9.89 -7.86 -6.05
C SER A 84 9.85 -7.87 -4.52
N GLY A 85 9.12 -6.94 -3.91
CA GLY A 85 8.94 -6.82 -2.48
C GLY A 85 8.62 -5.39 -2.02
N PRO A 86 8.39 -5.17 -0.72
CA PRO A 86 8.19 -6.21 0.31
C PRO A 86 6.88 -6.99 0.12
N GLY A 87 6.69 -8.08 0.87
CA GLY A 87 5.50 -8.92 0.78
C GLY A 87 5.71 -10.37 1.23
N LEU A 88 4.68 -11.20 1.07
CA LEU A 88 4.71 -12.62 1.38
C LEU A 88 5.61 -13.36 0.37
N ALA A 89 6.68 -13.99 0.85
CA ALA A 89 7.70 -14.58 -0.01
C ALA A 89 7.14 -15.58 -1.05
N GLY A 90 6.20 -16.45 -0.64
CA GLY A 90 5.56 -17.40 -1.57
C GLY A 90 4.72 -16.72 -2.65
N ALA A 91 4.00 -15.66 -2.28
CA ALA A 91 3.19 -14.87 -3.21
C ALA A 91 4.07 -14.10 -4.22
N LEU A 92 5.10 -13.41 -3.72
CA LEU A 92 6.08 -12.69 -4.54
C LEU A 92 6.78 -13.62 -5.56
N MET A 93 7.13 -14.84 -5.15
CA MET A 93 7.77 -15.80 -6.05
C MET A 93 6.91 -16.15 -7.27
N VAL A 94 5.58 -16.17 -7.12
CA VAL A 94 4.65 -16.45 -8.22
C VAL A 94 4.70 -15.33 -9.27
N GLY A 95 4.50 -14.08 -8.85
CA GLY A 95 4.58 -12.92 -9.74
C GLY A 95 5.95 -12.77 -10.39
N VAL A 96 7.03 -12.85 -9.60
CA VAL A 96 8.41 -12.78 -10.11
C VAL A 96 8.71 -13.87 -11.13
N GLY A 97 8.29 -15.11 -10.86
CA GLY A 97 8.49 -16.23 -11.77
C GLY A 97 7.80 -16.03 -13.12
N ALA A 98 6.54 -15.62 -13.09
CA ALA A 98 5.75 -15.37 -14.28
C ALA A 98 6.24 -14.15 -15.07
N ALA A 99 6.59 -13.05 -14.40
CA ALA A 99 7.15 -11.87 -15.05
C ALA A 99 8.43 -12.20 -15.82
N LYS A 100 9.33 -12.99 -15.23
CA LYS A 100 10.55 -13.47 -15.90
C LYS A 100 10.23 -14.38 -17.08
N ALA A 101 9.28 -15.30 -16.93
CA ALA A 101 8.87 -16.18 -18.02
C ALA A 101 8.30 -15.39 -19.20
N LEU A 102 7.43 -14.40 -18.92
CA LEU A 102 6.83 -13.53 -19.92
C LEU A 102 7.88 -12.64 -20.62
N ALA A 103 8.79 -12.06 -19.84
CA ALA A 103 9.90 -11.25 -20.36
C ALA A 103 10.80 -12.04 -21.31
N LEU A 104 11.19 -13.27 -20.93
CA LEU A 104 11.99 -14.15 -21.77
C LEU A 104 11.24 -14.60 -23.03
N ALA A 105 9.96 -14.96 -22.91
CA ALA A 105 9.17 -15.45 -24.04
C ALA A 105 8.89 -14.37 -25.09
N LEU A 106 8.72 -13.11 -24.66
CA LEU A 106 8.41 -11.98 -25.53
C LEU A 106 9.66 -11.17 -25.94
N ASP A 107 10.85 -11.54 -25.45
CA ASP A 107 12.09 -10.76 -25.58
C ASP A 107 11.91 -9.30 -25.13
N LYS A 108 11.32 -9.12 -23.94
CA LYS A 108 11.00 -7.81 -23.37
C LYS A 108 11.82 -7.52 -22.11
N PRO A 109 12.26 -6.26 -21.93
CA PRO A 109 12.84 -5.78 -20.69
C PRO A 109 11.94 -5.98 -19.48
N ILE A 110 12.56 -6.25 -18.32
CA ILE A 110 11.87 -6.44 -17.04
C ILE A 110 12.32 -5.40 -16.01
N TYR A 111 11.40 -4.94 -15.16
CA TYR A 111 11.65 -4.02 -14.05
C TYR A 111 11.13 -4.63 -12.74
N ALA A 112 12.04 -4.98 -11.85
CA ALA A 112 11.72 -5.45 -10.51
C ALA A 112 11.58 -4.24 -9.58
N VAL A 113 10.37 -3.94 -9.12
CA VAL A 113 10.06 -2.69 -8.42
C VAL A 113 9.57 -2.91 -6.99
N ASN A 114 9.68 -1.85 -6.19
CA ASN A 114 9.24 -1.84 -4.80
C ASN A 114 7.73 -1.58 -4.68
N HIS A 115 7.03 -2.44 -3.95
CA HIS A 115 5.60 -2.39 -3.68
C HIS A 115 5.15 -1.07 -3.05
N LEU A 116 5.85 -0.61 -2.01
CA LEU A 116 5.49 0.62 -1.28
C LEU A 116 5.64 1.85 -2.17
N VAL A 117 6.68 1.87 -3.01
CA VAL A 117 6.87 2.95 -3.99
C VAL A 117 5.81 2.87 -5.08
N GLY A 118 5.36 1.66 -5.43
CA GLY A 118 4.21 1.41 -6.30
C GLY A 118 2.97 2.17 -5.82
N HIS A 119 2.60 2.07 -4.54
CA HIS A 119 1.44 2.80 -3.99
C HIS A 119 1.55 4.32 -4.17
N VAL A 120 2.75 4.89 -4.04
CA VAL A 120 2.97 6.33 -4.33
C VAL A 120 2.82 6.59 -5.84
N GLY A 121 3.32 5.67 -6.67
CA GLY A 121 3.22 5.73 -8.13
C GLY A 121 1.80 5.64 -8.67
N ALA A 122 0.83 5.08 -7.93
CA ALA A 122 -0.58 5.06 -8.33
C ALA A 122 -1.13 6.47 -8.64
N ASP A 123 -0.62 7.48 -7.95
CA ASP A 123 -1.04 8.88 -8.05
C ASP A 123 -0.55 9.60 -9.33
N VAL A 124 0.36 8.98 -10.08
CA VAL A 124 0.78 9.49 -11.40
C VAL A 124 -0.18 9.09 -12.52
N LEU A 125 -1.11 8.16 -12.24
CA LEU A 125 -2.03 7.62 -13.23
C LEU A 125 -3.18 8.58 -13.54
N ARG A 126 -3.55 8.63 -14.81
CA ARG A 126 -4.76 9.27 -15.32
C ARG A 126 -5.72 8.17 -15.77
N LEU A 127 -6.97 8.28 -15.33
CA LEU A 127 -8.03 7.39 -15.77
C LEU A 127 -8.50 7.85 -17.15
N ASP A 128 -8.72 6.92 -18.08
CA ASP A 128 -9.37 7.25 -19.34
C ASP A 128 -10.89 7.33 -19.10
N ASP A 129 -11.57 8.33 -19.67
CA ASP A 129 -13.01 8.63 -19.48
C ASP A 129 -13.96 7.46 -19.83
N ARG A 130 -13.42 6.34 -20.33
CA ARG A 130 -14.16 5.16 -20.79
C ARG A 130 -14.35 4.07 -19.74
N ALA A 131 -13.67 4.12 -18.60
CA ALA A 131 -13.59 3.01 -17.65
C ALA A 131 -14.67 3.01 -16.54
N ASP A 132 -15.54 4.03 -16.47
CA ASP A 132 -16.34 4.28 -15.26
C ASP A 132 -17.84 3.90 -15.38
N SER A 133 -18.18 2.82 -16.12
CA SER A 133 -19.59 2.40 -16.24
C SER A 133 -20.09 1.43 -15.17
N ASP A 134 -19.21 0.83 -14.34
CA ASP A 134 -19.60 -0.27 -13.43
C ASP A 134 -19.16 -0.09 -11.96
N SER A 135 -18.74 1.11 -11.53
CA SER A 135 -18.43 1.37 -10.12
C SER A 135 -19.70 1.69 -9.31
N VAL A 136 -19.84 1.01 -8.15
CA VAL A 136 -20.94 1.17 -7.19
C VAL A 136 -21.04 2.64 -6.73
N PRO A 137 -22.23 3.26 -6.65
CA PRO A 137 -22.35 4.62 -6.14
C PRO A 137 -21.98 4.65 -4.66
N LEU A 138 -20.85 5.29 -4.34
CA LEU A 138 -20.50 5.65 -2.96
C LEU A 138 -21.15 7.00 -2.64
N ASP A 139 -22.18 6.96 -1.78
CA ASP A 139 -22.89 8.14 -1.31
C ASP A 139 -21.95 9.17 -0.62
N THR A 140 -21.90 10.35 -1.25
CA THR A 140 -21.81 11.71 -0.69
C THR A 140 -20.83 12.01 0.45
N VAL A 141 -19.60 12.34 0.09
CA VAL A 141 -18.93 13.59 0.50
C VAL A 141 -18.23 14.12 -0.75
N PRO A 142 -18.48 15.37 -1.22
CA PRO A 142 -17.68 15.93 -2.29
C PRO A 142 -16.28 16.15 -1.73
N LEU A 143 -15.40 15.18 -1.96
CA LEU A 143 -13.96 15.38 -1.86
C LEU A 143 -13.64 16.45 -2.91
N GLU A 144 -13.29 17.67 -2.49
CA GLU A 144 -12.43 18.53 -3.31
C GLU A 144 -11.01 17.91 -3.34
N ALA A 145 -10.92 16.62 -3.67
CA ALA A 145 -9.67 16.00 -4.09
C ALA A 145 -9.24 16.73 -5.36
N VAL A 146 -7.99 17.17 -5.41
CA VAL A 146 -7.41 17.70 -6.65
C VAL A 146 -7.66 16.66 -7.75
N PRO A 147 -8.41 16.99 -8.82
CA PRO A 147 -8.71 16.02 -9.88
C PRO A 147 -7.39 15.49 -10.43
N LEU A 148 -7.16 14.17 -10.31
CA LEU A 148 -5.92 13.50 -10.76
C LEU A 148 -5.59 13.78 -12.22
N ASP A 149 -6.61 14.12 -13.01
CA ASP A 149 -6.49 14.32 -14.44
C ASP A 149 -5.84 15.66 -14.83
N THR A 150 -5.53 16.55 -13.87
CA THR A 150 -5.07 17.91 -14.20
C THR A 150 -3.73 18.35 -13.61
N VAL A 151 -3.25 17.76 -12.50
CA VAL A 151 -2.01 18.21 -11.84
C VAL A 151 -1.05 17.05 -11.59
N PRO A 152 0.17 17.06 -12.17
CA PRO A 152 1.20 16.06 -11.90
C PRO A 152 1.55 15.95 -10.42
N LEU A 153 2.02 14.77 -9.97
CA LEU A 153 2.60 14.62 -8.64
C LEU A 153 3.80 15.54 -8.48
N GLU A 154 3.74 16.40 -7.47
CA GLU A 154 4.81 17.32 -7.16
C GLU A 154 5.68 16.84 -5.99
N TYR A 155 6.98 17.08 -6.08
CA TYR A 155 7.97 16.67 -5.08
C TYR A 155 8.62 17.88 -4.36
N PRO A 156 9.16 17.70 -3.14
CA PRO A 156 8.99 16.53 -2.28
C PRO A 156 7.55 16.39 -1.74
N THR A 157 7.10 15.15 -1.52
CA THR A 157 5.83 14.84 -0.84
C THR A 157 6.07 13.91 0.34
N ILE A 158 5.29 14.07 1.42
CA ILE A 158 5.19 13.06 2.47
C ILE A 158 4.09 12.09 2.06
N ALA A 159 4.38 10.78 2.05
CA ALA A 159 3.38 9.76 1.76
C ALA A 159 3.10 8.93 3.02
N LEU A 160 1.85 8.90 3.46
CA LEU A 160 1.37 7.97 4.47
C LEU A 160 0.67 6.80 3.77
N LEU A 161 1.30 5.63 3.83
CA LEU A 161 0.79 4.40 3.24
C LEU A 161 0.21 3.52 4.34
N VAL A 162 -1.09 3.21 4.24
CA VAL A 162 -1.82 2.45 5.26
C VAL A 162 -2.65 1.35 4.60
N SER A 163 -2.13 0.12 4.59
CA SER A 163 -2.79 -1.06 4.04
C SER A 163 -3.06 -2.12 5.13
N GLY A 164 -3.49 -3.32 4.71
CA GLY A 164 -3.64 -4.47 5.60
C GLY A 164 -2.33 -4.83 6.31
N GLY A 165 -1.23 -4.93 5.54
CA GLY A 165 0.08 -5.36 6.02
C GLY A 165 1.12 -4.24 6.21
N HIS A 166 0.85 -3.02 5.75
CA HIS A 166 1.80 -1.93 5.82
C HIS A 166 1.22 -0.70 6.53
N THR A 167 2.06 -0.05 7.34
CA THR A 167 1.81 1.31 7.83
C THR A 167 3.14 2.04 7.86
N SER A 168 3.35 2.89 6.87
CA SER A 168 4.65 3.52 6.62
C SER A 168 4.48 4.99 6.29
N LEU A 169 5.45 5.79 6.72
CA LEU A 169 5.56 7.20 6.40
C LEU A 169 6.83 7.42 5.60
N LEU A 170 6.69 7.91 4.38
CA LEU A 170 7.77 8.08 3.42
C LEU A 170 7.98 9.56 3.12
N LEU A 171 9.22 9.92 2.82
CA LEU A 171 9.59 11.19 2.21
C LEU A 171 10.06 10.92 0.79
N VAL A 172 9.28 11.38 -0.17
CA VAL A 172 9.49 11.13 -1.60
C VAL A 172 9.98 12.42 -2.23
N ARG A 173 11.27 12.49 -2.57
CA ARG A 173 11.86 13.64 -3.29
C ARG A 173 11.91 13.41 -4.79
N ASP A 174 11.99 12.15 -5.18
CA ASP A 174 11.85 11.69 -6.56
C ASP A 174 11.38 10.24 -6.54
N LEU A 175 10.28 9.94 -7.24
CA LEU A 175 9.65 8.61 -7.22
C LEU A 175 10.55 7.50 -7.77
N THR A 176 11.54 7.84 -8.58
CA THR A 176 12.41 6.86 -9.27
C THR A 176 13.82 6.77 -8.69
N SER A 177 14.24 7.74 -7.87
CA SER A 177 15.62 7.83 -7.39
C SER A 177 15.81 8.24 -5.93
N ASP A 178 14.82 8.83 -5.27
CA ASP A 178 14.98 9.35 -3.91
C ASP A 178 13.69 9.21 -3.08
N VAL A 179 13.58 8.05 -2.42
CA VAL A 179 12.52 7.69 -1.47
C VAL A 179 13.15 7.28 -0.15
N GLU A 180 12.78 7.97 0.92
CA GLU A 180 13.28 7.75 2.27
C GLU A 180 12.15 7.24 3.19
N LEU A 181 12.41 6.16 3.94
CA LEU A 181 11.53 5.72 5.02
C LEU A 181 11.74 6.61 6.25
N LEU A 182 10.70 7.35 6.66
CA LEU A 182 10.74 8.16 7.87
C LEU A 182 10.37 7.37 9.12
N GLY A 183 9.42 6.44 8.97
CA GLY A 183 8.98 5.55 10.03
C GLY A 183 7.97 4.53 9.53
N GLU A 184 7.84 3.45 10.28
CA GLU A 184 6.94 2.35 9.96
C GLU A 184 6.31 1.76 11.23
N THR A 185 5.36 0.85 11.08
CA THR A 185 4.90 0.08 12.22
C THR A 185 6.01 -0.82 12.74
N ILE A 186 6.21 -0.83 14.06
CA ILE A 186 7.14 -1.76 14.72
C ILE A 186 6.44 -3.05 15.18
N ASP A 187 5.11 -3.12 15.02
CA ASP A 187 4.30 -4.28 15.39
C ASP A 187 3.18 -4.57 14.37
N ASP A 188 1.91 -4.54 14.76
CA ASP A 188 0.77 -4.75 13.87
C ASP A 188 0.66 -3.56 12.91
N ALA A 189 0.30 -3.77 11.65
CA ALA A 189 -0.13 -2.66 10.78
C ALA A 189 -1.52 -2.15 11.19
N ALA A 190 -1.91 -0.95 10.73
CA ALA A 190 -3.21 -0.38 11.07
C ALA A 190 -4.37 -1.25 10.57
N GLY A 191 -4.30 -1.74 9.32
CA GLY A 191 -5.31 -2.64 8.76
C GLY A 191 -5.44 -3.94 9.56
N GLU A 192 -4.30 -4.58 9.87
CA GLU A 192 -4.28 -5.74 10.76
C GLU A 192 -4.88 -5.47 12.15
N ALA A 193 -4.67 -4.28 12.71
CA ALA A 193 -5.31 -3.88 13.95
C ALA A 193 -6.84 -3.77 13.82
N PHE A 194 -7.36 -3.24 12.70
CA PHE A 194 -8.79 -3.24 12.40
C PHE A 194 -9.34 -4.66 12.34
N ASP A 195 -8.68 -5.58 11.64
CA ASP A 195 -9.13 -6.97 11.50
C ASP A 195 -9.14 -7.72 12.83
N LYS A 196 -8.10 -7.54 13.65
CA LYS A 196 -8.02 -8.15 14.99
C LYS A 196 -9.10 -7.60 15.93
N VAL A 197 -9.37 -6.29 15.90
CA VAL A 197 -10.42 -5.69 16.73
C VAL A 197 -11.81 -6.09 16.26
N ALA A 198 -12.05 -6.17 14.95
CA ALA A 198 -13.29 -6.70 14.39
C ALA A 198 -13.56 -8.12 14.88
N ARG A 199 -12.52 -8.99 14.88
CA ARG A 199 -12.61 -10.34 15.41
C ARG A 199 -12.97 -10.39 16.90
N ILE A 200 -12.35 -9.53 17.73
CA ILE A 200 -12.67 -9.41 19.16
C ILE A 200 -14.15 -9.05 19.36
N LEU A 201 -14.70 -8.21 18.49
CA LEU A 201 -16.10 -7.78 18.53
C LEU A 201 -17.07 -8.75 17.83
N GLY A 202 -16.59 -9.91 17.37
CA GLY A 202 -17.42 -10.91 16.67
C GLY A 202 -17.87 -10.50 15.27
N MET A 203 -17.16 -9.58 14.62
CA MET A 203 -17.44 -9.11 13.26
C MET A 203 -16.76 -9.98 12.19
N PRO A 204 -17.28 -10.01 10.95
CA PRO A 204 -16.66 -10.73 9.85
C PRO A 204 -15.30 -10.15 9.43
N TYR A 205 -14.52 -10.95 8.69
CA TYR A 205 -13.31 -10.54 7.98
C TYR A 205 -13.65 -10.23 6.51
N PRO A 206 -13.06 -9.19 5.88
CA PRO A 206 -12.14 -8.20 6.45
C PRO A 206 -12.84 -7.23 7.41
N GLY A 207 -12.17 -6.89 8.51
CA GLY A 207 -12.75 -6.19 9.65
C GLY A 207 -12.88 -4.68 9.48
N GLY A 208 -12.00 -4.06 8.69
CA GLY A 208 -11.99 -2.61 8.46
C GLY A 208 -13.35 -2.01 8.10
N PRO A 209 -14.03 -2.48 7.03
CA PRO A 209 -15.35 -1.98 6.63
C PRO A 209 -16.42 -2.15 7.72
N HIS A 210 -16.40 -3.28 8.43
CA HIS A 210 -17.38 -3.55 9.49
C HIS A 210 -17.18 -2.64 10.71
N ILE A 211 -15.93 -2.38 11.09
CA ILE A 211 -15.61 -1.40 12.14
C ILE A 211 -16.05 -0.01 11.72
N ASP A 212 -15.79 0.41 10.47
CA ASP A 212 -16.15 1.74 10.00
C ASP A 212 -17.67 1.96 10.01
N ALA A 213 -18.43 0.96 9.58
CA ALA A 213 -19.89 0.96 9.60
C ALA A 213 -20.46 1.02 11.04
N ALA A 214 -19.96 0.18 11.96
CA ALA A 214 -20.39 0.19 13.36
C ALA A 214 -20.05 1.52 14.04
N ALA A 215 -18.85 2.03 13.78
CA ALA A 215 -18.34 3.27 14.35
C ALA A 215 -19.08 4.52 13.88
N ALA A 216 -19.83 4.48 12.77
CA ALA A 216 -20.61 5.61 12.27
C ALA A 216 -21.71 6.06 13.25
N THR A 217 -22.20 5.16 14.11
CA THR A 217 -23.28 5.45 15.07
C THR A 217 -22.83 5.42 16.53
N GLY A 218 -21.55 5.19 16.80
CA GLY A 218 -20.98 5.18 18.16
C GLY A 218 -20.39 6.53 18.56
N ASP A 219 -20.22 6.74 19.88
CA ASP A 219 -19.50 7.90 20.41
C ASP A 219 -17.97 7.65 20.41
N PRO A 220 -17.18 8.38 19.61
CA PRO A 220 -15.72 8.20 19.55
C PRO A 220 -14.99 8.61 20.84
N ARG A 221 -15.70 9.20 21.81
CA ARG A 221 -15.16 9.60 23.12
C ARG A 221 -15.63 8.73 24.27
N ALA A 222 -16.46 7.72 24.00
CA ALA A 222 -16.99 6.83 25.03
C ALA A 222 -15.88 6.10 25.79
N ILE A 223 -14.82 5.70 25.09
CA ILE A 223 -13.73 4.91 25.65
C ILE A 223 -12.39 5.55 25.28
N ARG A 224 -11.56 5.81 26.28
CA ARG A 224 -10.24 6.40 26.06
C ARG A 224 -9.20 5.32 25.78
N PHE A 225 -9.06 4.94 24.52
CA PHE A 225 -7.99 4.04 24.08
C PHE A 225 -6.64 4.75 23.90
N PRO A 226 -5.51 4.05 24.13
CA PRO A 226 -4.17 4.64 24.01
C PRO A 226 -3.80 4.93 22.56
N ARG A 227 -2.96 5.95 22.34
CA ARG A 227 -2.28 6.19 21.07
C ARG A 227 -0.84 5.68 21.22
N GLY A 228 -0.46 4.65 20.46
CA GLY A 228 0.87 4.05 20.52
C GLY A 228 1.97 5.05 20.18
N LEU A 229 3.15 4.91 20.79
CA LEU A 229 4.35 5.72 20.52
C LEU A 229 4.12 7.24 20.50
N SER A 230 3.25 7.75 21.38
CA SER A 230 2.84 9.16 21.43
C SER A 230 3.38 9.93 22.65
N ARG A 231 4.03 9.26 23.60
CA ARG A 231 4.59 9.94 24.79
C ARG A 231 5.89 10.66 24.42
N PRO A 232 6.28 11.74 25.13
CA PRO A 232 7.50 12.50 24.79
C PRO A 232 8.77 11.66 24.66
N LYS A 233 8.94 10.66 25.54
CA LYS A 233 10.09 9.73 25.48
C LYS A 233 10.06 8.83 24.24
N ASP A 234 8.86 8.40 23.82
CA ASP A 234 8.66 7.52 22.68
C ASP A 234 8.91 8.34 21.41
N MET A 235 8.36 9.55 21.34
CA MET A 235 8.52 10.49 20.22
C MET A 235 9.96 10.95 19.98
N ALA A 236 10.85 10.81 20.97
CA ALA A 236 12.27 11.11 20.83
C ALA A 236 13.04 10.02 20.05
N GLN A 237 12.58 8.77 20.11
CA GLN A 237 13.22 7.62 19.45
C GLN A 237 12.43 7.13 18.23
N HIS A 238 11.11 7.21 18.32
CA HIS A 238 10.12 6.67 17.40
C HIS A 238 9.22 7.78 16.89
N ARG A 239 9.83 8.85 16.36
CA ARG A 239 9.11 10.07 15.98
C ARG A 239 8.00 9.76 14.97
N TYR A 240 8.32 8.96 13.96
CA TYR A 240 7.38 8.64 12.89
C TYR A 240 6.92 7.19 12.88
N ASP A 241 7.47 6.34 13.75
CA ASP A 241 7.06 4.94 13.84
C ASP A 241 5.68 4.77 14.48
N PHE A 242 5.00 3.67 14.13
CA PHE A 242 3.66 3.35 14.60
C PHE A 242 3.66 2.08 15.46
N SER A 243 2.67 1.96 16.35
CA SER A 243 2.44 0.76 17.16
C SER A 243 0.95 0.65 17.47
N PHE A 244 0.35 -0.47 17.08
CA PHE A 244 -1.07 -0.75 17.26
C PHE A 244 -1.33 -1.99 18.12
N SER A 245 -0.32 -2.83 18.39
CA SER A 245 -0.48 -4.02 19.23
C SER A 245 -0.94 -3.67 20.66
N GLY A 246 -0.39 -2.59 21.25
CA GLY A 246 -0.83 -2.11 22.56
C GLY A 246 -2.27 -1.56 22.56
N LEU A 247 -2.71 -0.97 21.45
CA LEU A 247 -4.09 -0.51 21.27
C LEU A 247 -5.05 -1.71 21.19
N LYS A 248 -4.73 -2.71 20.37
CA LYS A 248 -5.48 -3.99 20.30
C LYS A 248 -5.61 -4.64 21.68
N THR A 249 -4.52 -4.79 22.44
CA THR A 249 -4.58 -5.38 23.79
C THR A 249 -5.43 -4.54 24.74
N SER A 250 -5.44 -3.21 24.61
CA SER A 250 -6.31 -2.34 25.40
C SER A 250 -7.79 -2.56 25.07
N VAL A 251 -8.13 -2.81 23.81
CA VAL A 251 -9.50 -3.12 23.39
C VAL A 251 -9.92 -4.49 23.93
N ALA A 252 -9.10 -5.53 23.72
CA ALA A 252 -9.37 -6.89 24.20
C ALA A 252 -9.67 -6.92 25.70
N ARG A 253 -8.78 -6.33 26.52
CA ARG A 253 -8.96 -6.27 27.98
C ARG A 253 -10.21 -5.50 28.41
N TRP A 254 -10.56 -4.44 27.67
CA TRP A 254 -11.76 -3.66 27.98
C TRP A 254 -13.03 -4.46 27.71
N VAL A 255 -13.06 -5.21 26.60
CA VAL A 255 -14.17 -6.11 26.23
C VAL A 255 -14.28 -7.26 27.23
N GLU A 256 -13.18 -7.97 27.50
CA GLU A 256 -13.12 -9.07 28.48
C GLU A 256 -13.64 -8.63 29.85
N HIS A 257 -13.21 -7.46 30.33
CA HIS A 257 -13.66 -6.94 31.63
C HIS A 257 -15.17 -6.68 31.68
N ARG A 258 -15.77 -6.18 30.59
CA ARG A 258 -17.23 -5.96 30.51
C ARG A 258 -17.99 -7.28 30.49
N GLU A 259 -17.49 -8.27 29.76
CA GLU A 259 -18.08 -9.60 29.69
C GLU A 259 -18.02 -10.32 31.04
N ASP A 260 -16.89 -10.23 31.75
CA ASP A 260 -16.70 -10.77 33.10
C ASP A 260 -17.68 -10.15 34.12
N GLU A 261 -18.01 -8.87 33.95
CA GLU A 261 -19.02 -8.17 34.76
C GLU A 261 -20.47 -8.49 34.36
N GLY A 262 -20.68 -9.28 33.30
CA GLY A 262 -21.99 -9.61 32.75
C GLY A 262 -22.70 -8.42 32.11
N VAL A 263 -21.95 -7.37 31.73
CA VAL A 263 -22.47 -6.14 31.13
C VAL A 263 -22.34 -6.23 29.61
N PRO A 264 -23.40 -5.90 28.83
CA PRO A 264 -23.31 -5.88 27.37
C PRO A 264 -22.22 -4.94 26.86
N VAL A 265 -21.46 -5.40 25.87
CA VAL A 265 -20.43 -4.62 25.18
C VAL A 265 -21.10 -3.64 24.21
N PRO A 266 -20.92 -2.31 24.37
CA PRO A 266 -21.44 -1.33 23.42
C PRO A 266 -20.55 -1.30 22.16
N VAL A 267 -20.77 -2.27 21.27
CA VAL A 267 -19.92 -2.53 20.09
C VAL A 267 -19.65 -1.27 19.26
N ASN A 268 -20.66 -0.44 19.01
CA ASN A 268 -20.52 0.77 18.19
C ASN A 268 -19.60 1.80 18.85
N ASP A 269 -19.69 1.98 20.17
CA ASP A 269 -18.83 2.90 20.93
C ASP A 269 -17.39 2.41 21.00
N VAL A 270 -17.18 1.09 21.12
CA VAL A 270 -15.86 0.46 21.05
C VAL A 270 -15.25 0.68 19.67
N ALA A 271 -15.99 0.39 18.61
CA ALA A 271 -15.56 0.59 17.22
C ALA A 271 -15.22 2.08 16.96
N ALA A 272 -16.07 3.01 17.38
CA ALA A 272 -15.87 4.45 17.22
C ALA A 272 -14.63 4.94 17.97
N SER A 273 -14.47 4.55 19.23
CA SER A 273 -13.34 4.95 20.08
C SER A 273 -12.01 4.37 19.57
N PHE A 274 -12.02 3.12 19.08
CA PHE A 274 -10.85 2.47 18.50
C PHE A 274 -10.44 3.13 17.19
N ARG A 275 -11.38 3.31 16.25
CA ARG A 275 -11.15 3.99 14.97
C ARG A 275 -10.56 5.38 15.19
N GLU A 276 -11.11 6.14 16.13
CA GLU A 276 -10.60 7.48 16.45
C GLU A 276 -9.17 7.44 16.99
N ALA A 277 -8.79 6.42 17.77
CA ALA A 277 -7.41 6.27 18.24
C ALA A 277 -6.42 5.97 17.10
N VAL A 278 -6.81 5.13 16.13
CA VAL A 278 -5.99 4.83 14.95
C VAL A 278 -5.84 6.05 14.05
N VAL A 279 -6.95 6.69 13.67
CA VAL A 279 -6.96 7.88 12.81
C VAL A 279 -6.13 9.02 13.41
N ASP A 280 -6.29 9.24 14.72
CA ASP A 280 -5.59 10.31 15.43
C ASP A 280 -4.07 10.15 15.39
N ILE A 281 -3.54 8.95 15.66
CA ILE A 281 -2.09 8.74 15.68
C ILE A 281 -1.47 8.78 14.28
N LEU A 282 -2.17 8.22 13.28
CA LEU A 282 -1.76 8.24 11.87
C LEU A 282 -1.55 9.67 11.38
N LEU A 283 -2.57 10.51 11.53
CA LEU A 283 -2.54 11.89 11.02
C LEU A 283 -1.67 12.82 11.87
N THR A 284 -1.58 12.59 13.18
CA THR A 284 -0.66 13.37 14.03
C THR A 284 0.78 13.23 13.55
N LYS A 285 1.23 12.00 13.28
CA LYS A 285 2.60 11.74 12.81
C LYS A 285 2.83 12.22 11.38
N ALA A 286 1.85 12.05 10.49
CA ALA A 286 1.95 12.51 9.11
C ALA A 286 2.03 14.05 8.99
N VAL A 287 1.17 14.79 9.72
CA VAL A 287 1.22 16.26 9.76
C VAL A 287 2.50 16.76 10.42
N ALA A 288 2.97 16.08 11.49
CA ALA A 288 4.26 16.40 12.10
C ALA A 288 5.42 16.26 11.10
N ALA A 289 5.49 15.16 10.34
CA ALA A 289 6.51 14.98 9.32
C ALA A 289 6.47 16.07 8.25
N CYS A 290 5.28 16.48 7.79
CA CYS A 290 5.15 17.59 6.84
C CYS A 290 5.79 18.88 7.41
N HIS A 291 5.52 19.22 8.66
CA HIS A 291 6.13 20.40 9.30
C HIS A 291 7.63 20.26 9.54
N ASP A 292 8.08 19.13 10.07
CA ASP A 292 9.48 18.91 10.44
C ASP A 292 10.41 18.92 9.21
N TYR A 293 9.94 18.41 8.08
CA TYR A 293 10.67 18.40 6.81
C TYR A 293 10.37 19.60 5.90
N GLY A 294 9.49 20.51 6.32
CA GLY A 294 9.09 21.67 5.52
C GLY A 294 8.40 21.31 4.21
N VAL A 295 7.68 20.19 4.17
CA VAL A 295 6.98 19.68 2.99
C VAL A 295 5.49 20.02 3.09
N PRO A 296 4.94 20.89 2.22
CA PRO A 296 3.56 21.37 2.32
C PRO A 296 2.56 20.41 1.65
N ARG A 297 2.89 19.12 1.53
CA ARG A 297 2.13 18.13 0.74
C ARG A 297 2.08 16.79 1.47
N LEU A 298 0.88 16.22 1.54
CA LEU A 298 0.63 14.89 2.09
C LEU A 298 -0.13 14.05 1.07
N LEU A 299 0.46 12.94 0.64
CA LEU A 299 -0.20 11.88 -0.10
C LEU A 299 -0.68 10.81 0.88
N LEU A 300 -1.94 10.41 0.78
CA LEU A 300 -2.47 9.23 1.48
C LEU A 300 -2.65 8.10 0.46
N GLY A 301 -1.99 6.96 0.69
CA GLY A 301 -2.19 5.70 -0.06
C GLY A 301 -2.53 4.49 0.83
N GLY A 302 -2.99 3.40 0.22
CA GLY A 302 -3.28 2.11 0.91
C GLY A 302 -4.77 1.86 1.20
N GLY A 303 -5.13 0.58 1.36
CA GLY A 303 -6.51 0.13 1.51
C GLY A 303 -7.29 0.69 2.71
N VAL A 304 -6.61 1.10 3.79
CA VAL A 304 -7.27 1.68 4.98
C VAL A 304 -7.87 3.06 4.68
N ILE A 305 -7.50 3.69 3.57
CA ILE A 305 -8.09 4.96 3.11
C ILE A 305 -9.56 4.83 2.75
N ALA A 306 -10.07 3.62 2.50
CA ALA A 306 -11.49 3.37 2.39
C ALA A 306 -12.28 3.84 3.63
N ASN A 307 -11.62 3.97 4.79
CA ASN A 307 -12.19 4.54 6.00
C ASN A 307 -12.60 6.01 5.84
N ALA A 308 -13.91 6.29 5.89
CA ALA A 308 -14.41 7.65 5.65
C ALA A 308 -13.96 8.66 6.72
N ARG A 309 -13.86 8.21 7.98
CA ARG A 309 -13.40 9.05 9.09
C ARG A 309 -11.94 9.46 8.93
N LEU A 310 -11.06 8.57 8.47
CA LEU A 310 -9.66 8.88 8.18
C LEU A 310 -9.56 10.02 7.15
N ARG A 311 -10.31 9.91 6.03
CA ARG A 311 -10.32 10.95 4.99
C ARG A 311 -10.85 12.28 5.53
N GLN A 312 -11.94 12.26 6.28
CA GLN A 312 -12.51 13.47 6.89
C GLN A 312 -11.50 14.18 7.78
N VAL A 313 -10.90 13.47 8.73
CA VAL A 313 -9.94 14.06 9.68
C VAL A 313 -8.65 14.46 8.97
N ALA A 314 -8.27 13.78 7.90
CA ALA A 314 -7.12 14.16 7.07
C ALA A 314 -7.34 15.57 6.49
N ILE A 315 -8.47 15.80 5.81
CA ILE A 315 -8.84 17.11 5.24
C ILE A 315 -8.81 18.19 6.33
N GLU A 316 -9.52 17.96 7.44
CA GLU A 316 -9.60 18.92 8.54
C GLU A 316 -8.21 19.31 9.08
N ARG A 317 -7.31 18.33 9.27
CA ARG A 317 -5.97 18.58 9.83
C ARG A 317 -4.99 19.16 8.82
N THR A 318 -5.04 18.74 7.57
CA THR A 318 -4.16 19.27 6.53
C THR A 318 -4.52 20.71 6.18
N ASP A 319 -5.82 21.03 6.10
CA ASP A 319 -6.29 22.40 5.85
C ASP A 319 -5.87 23.33 6.99
N ALA A 320 -6.05 22.90 8.23
CA ALA A 320 -5.62 23.66 9.41
C ALA A 320 -4.10 23.87 9.48
N ALA A 321 -3.32 22.96 8.88
CA ALA A 321 -1.87 23.00 8.83
C ALA A 321 -1.30 23.68 7.57
N GLY A 322 -2.14 24.07 6.61
CA GLY A 322 -1.70 24.60 5.32
C GLY A 322 -0.97 23.57 4.45
N ILE A 323 -1.34 22.30 4.56
CA ILE A 323 -0.78 21.17 3.81
C ILE A 323 -1.77 20.79 2.70
N THR A 324 -1.28 20.65 1.47
CA THR A 324 -2.07 20.11 0.36
C THR A 324 -2.21 18.60 0.50
N LEU A 325 -3.44 18.13 0.70
CA LEU A 325 -3.77 16.71 0.76
C LEU A 325 -4.02 16.15 -0.64
N ARG A 326 -3.45 14.98 -0.93
CA ARG A 326 -3.71 14.21 -2.14
C ARG A 326 -4.11 12.77 -1.78
N ILE A 327 -5.18 12.30 -2.39
CA ILE A 327 -5.68 10.92 -2.25
C ILE A 327 -5.96 10.41 -3.65
N PRO A 328 -5.31 9.31 -4.11
CA PRO A 328 -5.64 8.67 -5.39
C PRO A 328 -7.10 8.20 -5.43
N PRO A 329 -7.64 7.85 -6.62
CA PRO A 329 -8.93 7.17 -6.70
C PRO A 329 -8.92 5.96 -5.78
N LEU A 330 -10.03 5.73 -5.06
CA LEU A 330 -10.09 4.60 -4.12
C LEU A 330 -9.83 3.25 -4.80
N SER A 331 -10.19 3.12 -6.09
CA SER A 331 -9.90 1.95 -6.93
C SER A 331 -8.42 1.69 -7.19
N LEU A 332 -7.54 2.66 -6.93
CA LEU A 332 -6.09 2.56 -7.06
C LEU A 332 -5.35 2.55 -5.71
N CYS A 333 -6.09 2.63 -4.59
CA CYS A 333 -5.50 2.67 -3.24
C CYS A 333 -5.18 1.28 -2.66
N THR A 334 -5.89 0.22 -3.07
CA THR A 334 -5.57 -1.18 -2.72
C THR A 334 -4.48 -1.73 -3.62
N ASP A 335 -3.96 -2.94 -3.35
CA ASP A 335 -2.87 -3.48 -4.17
C ASP A 335 -3.40 -3.81 -5.58
N ASN A 336 -2.69 -3.34 -6.59
CA ASN A 336 -3.12 -3.47 -7.98
C ASN A 336 -1.91 -3.46 -8.93
N GLY A 337 -2.06 -4.09 -10.10
CA GLY A 337 -0.97 -4.13 -11.08
C GLY A 337 -0.73 -2.79 -11.76
N ALA A 338 -1.70 -1.86 -11.74
CA ALA A 338 -1.57 -0.56 -12.36
C ALA A 338 -0.51 0.30 -11.67
N MET A 339 -0.41 0.27 -10.35
CA MET A 339 0.61 1.02 -9.59
C MET A 339 2.03 0.53 -9.90
N ILE A 340 2.18 -0.77 -10.18
CA ILE A 340 3.44 -1.42 -10.57
C ILE A 340 3.82 -1.06 -12.01
N ALA A 341 2.84 -1.11 -12.92
CA ALA A 341 3.01 -0.66 -14.29
C ALA A 341 3.39 0.83 -14.36
N ALA A 342 2.77 1.66 -13.52
CA ALA A 342 3.04 3.09 -13.41
C ALA A 342 4.49 3.34 -12.98
N LEU A 343 4.95 2.70 -11.90
CA LEU A 343 6.34 2.85 -11.44
C LEU A 343 7.34 2.36 -12.50
N GLY A 344 7.06 1.23 -13.15
CA GLY A 344 7.86 0.74 -14.28
C GLY A 344 7.93 1.73 -15.44
N ALA A 345 6.80 2.35 -15.80
CA ALA A 345 6.74 3.38 -16.84
C ALA A 345 7.56 4.62 -16.45
N GLN A 346 7.45 5.10 -15.21
CA GLN A 346 8.22 6.24 -14.71
C GLN A 346 9.74 5.97 -14.74
N LEU A 347 10.18 4.77 -14.33
CA LEU A 347 11.59 4.36 -14.42
C LEU A 347 12.11 4.42 -15.86
N ILE A 348 11.32 3.92 -16.82
CA ILE A 348 11.68 3.96 -18.26
C ILE A 348 11.75 5.40 -18.77
N MET A 349 10.76 6.22 -18.45
CA MET A 349 10.68 7.62 -18.86
C MET A 349 11.88 8.42 -18.33
N ASN A 350 12.30 8.15 -17.09
CA ASN A 350 13.48 8.75 -16.46
C ASN A 350 14.80 8.09 -16.88
N GLY A 351 14.76 7.12 -17.79
CA GLY A 351 15.94 6.56 -18.43
C GLY A 351 16.69 5.49 -17.62
N HIS A 352 16.07 4.93 -16.59
CA HIS A 352 16.62 3.80 -15.85
C HIS A 352 16.80 2.58 -16.76
N ALA A 353 17.84 1.79 -16.48
CA ALA A 353 18.07 0.54 -17.18
C ALA A 353 17.13 -0.56 -16.65
N PRO A 354 16.78 -1.56 -17.48
CA PRO A 354 16.05 -2.74 -17.02
C PRO A 354 16.80 -3.50 -15.93
N SER A 355 16.06 -4.23 -15.11
CA SER A 355 16.61 -5.21 -14.19
C SER A 355 17.22 -6.40 -14.93
N THR A 356 18.27 -7.01 -14.38
CA THR A 356 18.71 -8.34 -14.83
C THR A 356 17.72 -9.41 -14.41
N LEU A 357 17.90 -10.65 -14.85
CA LEU A 357 17.05 -11.76 -14.40
C LEU A 357 17.50 -12.35 -13.04
N ASP A 358 18.52 -11.78 -12.40
CA ASP A 358 19.13 -12.34 -11.19
C ASP A 358 18.35 -11.98 -9.91
N PHE A 359 17.49 -10.95 -9.93
CA PHE A 359 16.74 -10.55 -8.73
C PHE A 359 15.81 -11.67 -8.24
N GLY A 360 15.60 -11.75 -6.92
CA GLY A 360 14.65 -12.66 -6.30
C GLY A 360 13.45 -11.92 -5.72
N ALA A 361 12.54 -12.69 -5.10
CA ALA A 361 11.59 -12.14 -4.15
C ALA A 361 12.33 -11.75 -2.86
N ASP A 362 12.09 -10.55 -2.35
CA ASP A 362 12.62 -10.06 -1.08
C ASP A 362 11.45 -9.57 -0.22
N SER A 363 11.07 -10.37 0.78
CA SER A 363 9.95 -10.05 1.66
C SER A 363 10.16 -8.78 2.49
N THR A 364 11.41 -8.33 2.61
CA THR A 364 11.84 -7.21 3.45
C THR A 364 12.52 -6.12 2.63
N LEU A 365 12.23 -6.04 1.32
CA LEU A 365 12.89 -5.13 0.40
C LEU A 365 12.85 -3.68 0.94
N PRO A 366 14.01 -3.07 1.27
CA PRO A 366 14.05 -1.70 1.77
C PRO A 366 13.46 -0.73 0.75
N VAL A 367 12.69 0.26 1.20
CA VAL A 367 11.99 1.21 0.31
C VAL A 367 12.96 2.02 -0.56
N GLN A 368 14.19 2.24 -0.09
CA GLN A 368 15.26 2.93 -0.82
C GLN A 368 15.66 2.16 -2.10
N HIS A 369 15.40 0.85 -2.16
CA HIS A 369 15.57 0.04 -3.35
C HIS A 369 14.31 0.10 -4.21
N ILE A 370 14.09 1.25 -4.85
CA ILE A 370 12.94 1.51 -5.73
C ILE A 370 12.85 0.49 -6.86
N GLN A 371 14.01 0.14 -7.44
CA GLN A 371 14.18 -0.90 -8.45
C GLN A 371 15.39 -1.78 -8.10
N VAL A 372 15.24 -3.10 -8.25
CA VAL A 372 16.34 -4.06 -8.13
C VAL A 372 16.98 -4.27 -9.52
N ALA A 373 17.92 -3.40 -9.90
CA ALA A 373 18.50 -3.41 -11.25
C ALA A 373 19.58 -4.51 -11.47
N GLN A 374 20.47 -4.69 -10.49
CA GLN A 374 21.45 -5.78 -10.39
C GLN A 374 21.60 -6.10 -8.91
N ILE A 375 21.75 -7.37 -8.54
CA ILE A 375 22.20 -7.70 -7.18
C ILE A 375 23.56 -7.01 -7.00
N GLN A 376 23.60 -5.93 -6.22
CA GLN A 376 24.87 -5.43 -5.69
C GLN A 376 25.45 -6.58 -4.88
N ALA A 377 26.49 -7.22 -5.41
CA ALA A 377 27.30 -8.14 -4.62
C ALA A 377 27.68 -7.37 -3.36
N ALA A 378 27.18 -7.83 -2.20
CA ALA A 378 27.40 -7.20 -0.93
C ALA A 378 28.89 -6.87 -0.77
N ALA A 379 29.19 -5.63 -0.41
CA ALA A 379 30.52 -5.18 -0.04
C ALA A 379 30.99 -5.94 1.21
N GLY A 380 31.55 -7.13 0.99
CA GLY A 380 32.19 -7.98 2.00
C GLY A 380 33.68 -8.04 1.73
N GLY A 381 34.36 -6.90 1.87
CA GLY A 381 35.82 -6.86 1.95
C GLY A 381 36.28 -7.52 3.24
N HIS A 382 36.65 -8.80 3.18
CA HIS A 382 37.61 -9.37 4.11
C HIS A 382 38.98 -9.34 3.43
N GLU A 383 39.69 -8.24 3.63
CA GLU A 383 41.14 -8.21 3.49
C GLU A 383 41.73 -9.22 4.47
N SER A 384 42.12 -10.39 3.96
CA SER A 384 43.01 -11.31 4.64
C SER A 384 44.42 -10.71 4.63
N THR A 385 44.71 -9.76 5.52
CA THR A 385 46.08 -9.49 5.93
C THR A 385 46.52 -10.55 6.94
N ALA A 386 47.21 -11.57 6.46
CA ALA A 386 48.01 -12.44 7.31
C ALA A 386 49.40 -12.57 6.68
N GLY A 387 50.25 -11.59 6.99
CA GLY A 387 51.70 -11.72 6.92
C GLY A 387 52.25 -11.96 8.32
N VAL A 388 53.36 -12.71 8.35
CA VAL A 388 54.32 -12.91 9.45
C VAL A 388 54.02 -14.04 10.43
N SER A 389 54.55 -15.23 10.12
CA SER A 389 55.75 -15.78 10.79
C SER A 389 56.40 -16.85 9.93
#